data_AF-A0A3D5MVE2-F1
#
_entry.id   AF-A0A3D5MVE2-F1
#
_cell.length_a   1.000
_cell.length_b   1.000
_cell.length_c   1.000
_cell.angle_alpha   90.00
_cell.angle_beta   90.00
_cell.angle_gamma   90.00
#
_symmetry.space_group_name_H-M   'P 1'
#
loop_
_entity.id
_entity.type
_entity.pdbx_description
1 polymer ?
#
loop_
_entity_poly.entity_id
_entity_poly.type
_entity_poly.pdbx_seq_one_letter_code
_entity_poly.pdbx_strand_id
1 'polypeptide(L)'
;GCEKVNIIAHSKGGLDSRYAISCLGLSKYVASLTTINTPHRGCRYVDFLLDKIPDKFKKVVAQNYNKTFIKLGDKNPDFLGGVIDLTAQKCREFNNKVIDSDDVLYQSITSKMKNVFSSPFPLNAGYLLAKIFDGENDGLVGVESAKWGDFLGLIETDSKGISHGDVIDLLRIYIKGYDVCECYVDILKKLKERGF
;
A
#
# COMPACT_ATOMS: atom_id res chain seq x y z
N GLY A 1 -19.54 -21.48 8.68
CA GLY A 1 -18.40 -20.73 8.11
C GLY A 1 -18.65 -20.49 6.64
N CYS A 2 -17.91 -19.60 5.99
CA CYS A 2 -17.92 -19.40 4.54
C CYS A 2 -16.80 -20.22 3.87
N GLU A 3 -16.94 -20.52 2.58
CA GLU A 3 -15.94 -21.29 1.81
C GLU A 3 -14.73 -20.44 1.38
N LYS A 4 -14.98 -19.18 1.01
CA LYS A 4 -13.96 -18.20 0.60
C LYS A 4 -14.11 -16.88 1.36
N VAL A 5 -13.05 -16.08 1.36
CA VAL A 5 -13.02 -14.72 1.94
C VAL A 5 -12.67 -13.65 0.91
N ASN A 6 -13.11 -12.42 1.17
CA ASN A 6 -12.69 -11.23 0.44
C ASN A 6 -11.61 -10.50 1.25
N ILE A 7 -10.44 -10.27 0.64
CA ILE A 7 -9.33 -9.58 1.28
C ILE A 7 -9.35 -8.12 0.83
N ILE A 8 -9.34 -7.19 1.79
CA ILE A 8 -9.08 -5.77 1.54
C ILE A 8 -7.74 -5.45 2.20
N ALA A 9 -6.73 -5.15 1.39
CA ALA A 9 -5.36 -5.01 1.84
C ALA A 9 -4.79 -3.63 1.52
N HIS A 10 -4.16 -3.01 2.52
CA HIS A 10 -3.53 -1.71 2.38
C HIS A 10 -2.01 -1.84 2.21
N SER A 11 -1.42 -1.01 1.34
CA SER A 11 0.03 -0.85 1.20
C SER A 11 0.74 -2.20 0.95
N LYS A 12 1.84 -2.50 1.65
CA LYS A 12 2.55 -3.79 1.54
C LYS A 12 1.65 -5.01 1.75
N GLY A 13 0.56 -4.88 2.52
CA GLY A 13 -0.40 -5.97 2.72
C GLY A 13 -1.00 -6.51 1.41
N GLY A 14 -1.10 -5.69 0.36
CA GLY A 14 -1.53 -6.15 -0.95
C GLY A 14 -0.52 -7.05 -1.65
N LEU A 15 0.78 -6.78 -1.50
CA LEU A 15 1.85 -7.66 -1.99
C LEU A 15 1.86 -8.97 -1.20
N ASP A 16 1.75 -8.89 0.13
CA ASP A 16 1.72 -10.07 1.00
C ASP A 16 0.52 -10.98 0.67
N SER A 17 -0.64 -10.37 0.39
CA SER A 17 -1.85 -11.09 -0.03
C SER A 17 -1.68 -11.76 -1.38
N ARG A 18 -1.12 -11.05 -2.38
CA ARG A 18 -0.81 -11.66 -3.70
C ARG A 18 0.16 -12.83 -3.57
N TYR A 19 1.18 -12.71 -2.73
CA TYR A 19 2.12 -13.81 -2.46
C TYR A 19 1.42 -15.02 -1.84
N ALA A 20 0.59 -14.79 -0.82
CA ALA A 20 -0.13 -15.87 -0.16
C ALA A 20 -1.06 -16.61 -1.13
N ILE A 21 -1.80 -15.86 -1.95
CA ILE A 21 -2.72 -16.43 -2.95
C ILE A 21 -1.96 -17.26 -3.99
N SER A 22 -0.93 -16.68 -4.60
CA SER A 22 -0.20 -17.28 -5.73
C SER A 22 0.77 -18.39 -5.30
N CYS A 23 1.57 -18.15 -4.26
CA CYS A 23 2.71 -19.00 -3.91
C CYS A 23 2.44 -19.93 -2.71
N LEU A 24 1.42 -19.65 -1.88
CA LEU A 24 1.12 -20.45 -0.69
C LEU A 24 -0.20 -21.24 -0.80
N GLY A 25 -0.82 -21.23 -1.98
CA GLY A 25 -2.02 -22.04 -2.27
C GLY A 25 -3.31 -21.51 -1.64
N LEU A 26 -3.39 -20.20 -1.35
CA LEU A 26 -4.58 -19.58 -0.78
C LEU A 26 -5.66 -19.24 -1.83
N SER A 27 -5.40 -19.38 -3.13
CA SER A 27 -6.38 -19.11 -4.20
C SER A 27 -7.74 -19.79 -3.99
N LYS A 28 -7.74 -21.04 -3.49
CA LYS A 28 -8.96 -21.79 -3.18
C LYS A 28 -9.79 -21.22 -2.02
N TYR A 29 -9.19 -20.39 -1.16
CA TYR A 29 -9.85 -19.78 0.01
C TYR A 29 -10.14 -18.30 -0.18
N VAL A 30 -9.72 -17.69 -1.29
CA VAL A 30 -9.90 -16.26 -1.55
C VAL A 30 -10.84 -16.10 -2.74
N ALA A 31 -11.85 -15.25 -2.58
CA ALA A 31 -12.77 -14.89 -3.65
C ALA A 31 -12.29 -13.61 -4.35
N SER A 32 -11.86 -12.61 -3.58
CA SER A 32 -11.30 -11.37 -4.12
C SER A 32 -10.16 -10.82 -3.28
N LEU A 33 -9.30 -10.04 -3.94
CA LEU A 33 -8.30 -9.16 -3.35
C LEU A 33 -8.52 -7.74 -3.87
N THR A 34 -8.99 -6.87 -2.99
CA THR A 34 -8.99 -5.42 -3.19
C THR A 34 -7.77 -4.81 -2.54
N THR A 35 -6.96 -4.12 -3.31
CA THR A 35 -5.79 -3.40 -2.80
C THR A 35 -6.05 -1.91 -2.70
N ILE A 36 -5.54 -1.29 -1.63
CA ILE A 36 -5.62 0.15 -1.38
C ILE A 36 -4.20 0.67 -1.23
N ASN A 37 -3.78 1.58 -2.11
CA ASN A 37 -2.46 2.21 -2.06
C ASN A 37 -1.27 1.22 -2.04
N THR A 38 -1.44 0.03 -2.62
CA THR A 38 -0.40 -1.01 -2.64
C THR A 38 0.66 -0.66 -3.69
N PRO A 39 1.97 -0.62 -3.36
CA PRO A 39 3.02 -0.33 -4.35
C PRO A 39 3.31 -1.54 -5.24
N HIS A 40 2.40 -1.91 -6.14
CA HIS A 40 2.54 -3.09 -6.99
C HIS A 40 3.75 -3.06 -7.91
N ARG A 41 4.24 -1.86 -8.26
CA ARG A 41 5.45 -1.65 -9.05
C ARG A 41 6.59 -1.02 -8.24
N GLY A 42 6.45 -1.03 -6.91
CA GLY A 42 7.39 -0.44 -5.97
C GLY A 42 7.38 1.09 -6.00
N CYS A 43 8.29 1.68 -5.23
CA CYS A 43 8.45 3.12 -5.10
C CYS A 43 9.84 3.51 -5.59
N ARG A 44 9.94 4.22 -6.72
CA ARG A 44 11.23 4.49 -7.37
C ARG A 44 12.15 5.35 -6.52
N TYR A 45 11.59 6.24 -5.71
CA TYR A 45 12.39 7.05 -4.80
C TYR A 45 13.03 6.22 -3.66
N VAL A 46 12.48 5.04 -3.34
CA VAL A 46 13.07 4.14 -2.33
C VAL A 46 14.38 3.54 -2.87
N ASP A 47 14.42 3.16 -4.15
CA ASP A 47 15.67 2.76 -4.81
C ASP A 47 16.74 3.86 -4.67
N PHE A 48 16.36 5.11 -4.94
CA PHE A 48 17.26 6.27 -4.81
C PHE A 48 17.70 6.53 -3.36
N LEU A 49 16.79 6.49 -2.39
CA LEU A 49 17.13 6.68 -0.98
C LEU A 49 18.08 5.60 -0.47
N LEU A 50 17.84 4.34 -0.84
CA LEU A 50 18.71 3.24 -0.47
C LEU A 50 20.09 3.35 -1.13
N ASP A 51 20.21 3.87 -2.34
CA ASP A 51 21.53 4.10 -2.96
C ASP A 51 22.31 5.24 -2.27
N LYS A 52 21.63 6.35 -1.94
CA LYS A 52 22.30 7.57 -1.45
C LYS A 52 22.59 7.57 0.05
N ILE A 53 21.79 6.89 0.85
CA ILE A 53 21.93 6.94 2.31
C ILE A 53 23.11 6.04 2.74
N PRO A 54 24.03 6.51 3.61
CA PRO A 54 25.09 5.66 4.14
C PRO A 54 24.55 4.45 4.92
N ASP A 55 25.17 3.28 4.75
CA ASP A 55 24.72 2.04 5.38
C ASP A 55 24.66 2.10 6.91
N LYS A 56 25.58 2.87 7.54
CA LYS A 56 25.54 3.13 8.97
C LYS A 56 24.23 3.80 9.39
N PHE A 57 23.77 4.79 8.61
CA PHE A 57 22.52 5.49 8.88
C PHE A 57 21.30 4.60 8.68
N LYS A 58 21.26 3.81 7.58
CA LYS A 58 20.21 2.80 7.35
C LYS A 58 20.07 1.85 8.54
N LYS A 59 21.20 1.34 9.05
CA LYS A 59 21.25 0.42 10.20
C LYS A 59 20.71 1.07 11.47
N VAL A 60 21.07 2.32 11.76
CA VAL A 60 20.56 3.05 12.93
C VAL A 60 19.05 3.23 12.84
N VAL A 61 18.53 3.66 11.69
CA VAL A 61 17.08 3.82 11.48
C VAL A 61 16.37 2.48 11.63
N ALA A 62 16.86 1.42 10.96
CA ALA A 62 16.27 0.09 11.05
C ALA A 62 16.27 -0.44 12.49
N GLN A 63 17.34 -0.26 13.25
CA GLN A 63 17.40 -0.66 14.67
C GLN A 63 16.36 0.07 15.53
N ASN A 64 16.13 1.37 15.29
CA ASN A 64 15.13 2.14 16.04
C ASN A 64 13.70 1.67 15.74
N TYR A 65 13.39 1.40 14.46
CA TYR A 65 12.10 0.85 14.07
C TYR A 65 11.90 -0.57 14.61
N ASN A 66 12.87 -1.46 14.42
CA ASN A 66 12.80 -2.84 14.91
C ASN A 66 12.61 -2.90 16.44
N LYS A 67 13.31 -2.05 17.21
CA LYS A 67 13.10 -1.95 18.67
C LYS A 67 11.68 -1.51 19.02
N THR A 68 11.10 -0.59 18.24
CA THR A 68 9.73 -0.15 18.44
C THR A 68 8.75 -1.28 18.13
N PHE A 69 8.94 -2.00 17.03
CA PHE A 69 8.08 -3.14 16.66
C PHE A 69 8.15 -4.30 17.65
N ILE A 70 9.33 -4.59 18.22
CA ILE A 70 9.48 -5.56 19.32
C ILE A 70 8.60 -5.16 20.50
N LYS A 71 8.62 -3.87 20.89
CA LYS A 71 7.78 -3.37 21.99
C LYS A 71 6.27 -3.49 21.68
N LEU A 72 5.90 -3.43 20.41
CA LEU A 72 4.52 -3.60 19.94
C LEU A 72 4.11 -5.07 19.76
N GLY A 73 5.03 -6.02 19.99
CA GLY A 73 4.74 -7.45 20.00
C GLY A 73 5.27 -8.25 18.79
N ASP A 74 5.98 -7.60 17.86
CA ASP A 74 6.65 -8.32 16.78
C ASP A 74 7.85 -9.10 17.32
N LYS A 75 7.86 -10.42 17.10
CA LYS A 75 8.92 -11.30 17.59
C LYS A 75 10.19 -11.23 16.73
N ASN A 76 10.07 -10.85 15.45
CA ASN A 76 11.19 -10.84 14.52
C ASN A 76 11.02 -9.74 13.44
N PRO A 77 11.04 -8.45 13.82
CA PRO A 77 10.86 -7.37 12.86
C PRO A 77 12.10 -7.20 11.96
N ASP A 78 11.84 -7.00 10.67
CA ASP A 78 12.84 -6.60 9.68
C ASP A 78 12.38 -5.38 8.88
N PHE A 79 12.56 -4.20 9.47
CA PHE A 79 12.24 -2.94 8.81
C PHE A 79 12.98 -2.75 7.49
N LEU A 80 14.28 -3.08 7.43
CA LEU A 80 15.07 -2.83 6.23
C LEU A 80 14.69 -3.79 5.10
N GLY A 81 14.46 -5.07 5.42
CA GLY A 81 13.86 -6.03 4.47
C GLY A 81 12.52 -5.53 3.95
N GLY A 82 11.66 -5.04 4.84
CA GLY A 82 10.38 -4.43 4.47
C GLY A 82 10.53 -3.24 3.51
N VAL A 83 11.50 -2.34 3.71
CA VAL A 83 11.77 -1.23 2.79
C VAL A 83 12.33 -1.73 1.45
N ILE A 84 13.21 -2.73 1.48
CA ILE A 84 13.79 -3.34 0.27
C ILE A 84 12.70 -3.98 -0.59
N ASP A 85 11.74 -4.68 0.01
CA ASP A 85 10.62 -5.31 -0.70
C ASP A 85 9.78 -4.30 -1.50
N LEU A 86 9.79 -3.02 -1.12
CA LEU A 86 9.05 -1.93 -1.77
C LEU A 86 9.85 -1.22 -2.87
N THR A 87 11.10 -1.61 -3.12
CA THR A 87 11.88 -1.07 -4.24
C THR A 87 11.25 -1.46 -5.57
N ALA A 88 11.38 -0.59 -6.58
CA ALA A 88 10.84 -0.89 -7.90
C ALA A 88 11.51 -2.14 -8.50
N GLN A 89 12.78 -2.39 -8.18
CA GLN A 89 13.45 -3.63 -8.56
C GLN A 89 12.80 -4.87 -7.93
N LYS A 90 12.61 -4.89 -6.60
CA LYS A 90 12.04 -6.05 -5.91
C LYS A 90 10.60 -6.31 -6.32
N CYS A 91 9.81 -5.27 -6.53
CA CYS A 91 8.44 -5.45 -7.03
C CYS A 91 8.39 -5.99 -8.46
N ARG A 92 9.37 -5.66 -9.34
CA ARG A 92 9.47 -6.30 -10.66
C ARG A 92 9.79 -7.80 -10.55
N GLU A 93 10.78 -8.15 -9.72
CA GLU A 93 11.13 -9.55 -9.44
C GLU A 93 9.92 -10.31 -8.86
N PHE A 94 9.20 -9.67 -7.94
CA PHE A 94 7.98 -10.18 -7.33
C PHE A 94 6.90 -10.45 -8.39
N ASN A 95 6.61 -9.49 -9.27
CA ASN A 95 5.56 -9.64 -10.29
C ASN A 95 5.87 -10.73 -11.32
N ASN A 96 7.14 -11.03 -11.58
CA ASN A 96 7.53 -12.15 -12.45
C ASN A 96 7.31 -13.51 -11.78
N LYS A 97 7.37 -13.57 -10.44
CA LYS A 97 7.19 -14.80 -9.65
C LYS A 97 5.73 -15.02 -9.24
N VAL A 98 5.05 -13.94 -8.85
CA VAL A 98 3.72 -13.95 -8.22
C VAL A 98 2.69 -13.65 -9.29
N ILE A 99 2.21 -14.73 -9.91
CA ILE A 99 1.20 -14.69 -10.96
C ILE A 99 -0.19 -14.73 -10.32
N ASP A 100 -1.05 -13.84 -10.77
CA ASP A 100 -2.43 -13.77 -10.31
C ASP A 100 -3.20 -15.03 -10.73
N SER A 101 -4.04 -15.53 -9.84
CA SER A 101 -4.87 -16.73 -10.04
C SER A 101 -6.18 -16.37 -10.73
N ASP A 102 -6.56 -17.07 -11.80
CA ASP A 102 -7.84 -16.84 -12.50
C ASP A 102 -9.09 -17.07 -11.61
N ASP A 103 -8.95 -17.87 -10.55
CA ASP A 103 -10.00 -18.13 -9.55
C ASP A 103 -10.29 -16.98 -8.56
N VAL A 104 -9.54 -15.87 -8.65
CA VAL A 104 -9.60 -14.75 -7.70
C VAL A 104 -9.79 -13.44 -8.45
N LEU A 105 -10.73 -12.62 -8.00
CA LEU A 105 -10.87 -11.26 -8.48
C LEU A 105 -9.74 -10.38 -7.90
N TYR A 106 -8.95 -9.73 -8.76
CA TYR A 106 -7.98 -8.71 -8.36
C TYR A 106 -8.47 -7.32 -8.76
N GLN A 107 -8.51 -6.41 -7.81
CA GLN A 107 -8.85 -5.02 -8.06
C GLN A 107 -8.03 -4.07 -7.18
N SER A 108 -7.93 -2.84 -7.62
CA SER A 108 -7.17 -1.80 -6.93
C SER A 108 -7.92 -0.50 -6.89
N ILE A 109 -7.74 0.22 -5.81
CA ILE A 109 -8.11 1.62 -5.65
C ILE A 109 -6.91 2.34 -5.04
N THR A 110 -6.71 3.60 -5.39
CA THR A 110 -5.61 4.38 -4.82
C THR A 110 -6.05 5.77 -4.45
N SER A 111 -5.34 6.42 -3.56
CA SER A 111 -5.55 7.81 -3.18
C SER A 111 -4.40 8.69 -3.67
N LYS A 112 -4.56 10.01 -3.58
CA LYS A 112 -3.44 10.94 -3.78
C LYS A 112 -3.54 12.18 -2.89
N MET A 113 -2.38 12.67 -2.48
CA MET A 113 -2.23 13.97 -1.83
C MET A 113 -2.29 15.09 -2.88
N LYS A 114 -2.93 16.20 -2.51
CA LYS A 114 -2.97 17.40 -3.37
C LYS A 114 -1.62 18.09 -3.43
N ASN A 115 -0.93 18.22 -2.30
CA ASN A 115 0.38 18.86 -2.19
C ASN A 115 1.12 18.43 -0.91
N VAL A 116 2.30 19.01 -0.67
CA VAL A 116 3.15 18.71 0.50
C VAL A 116 2.49 19.01 1.85
N PHE A 117 1.47 19.86 1.91
CA PHE A 117 0.75 20.22 3.14
C PHE A 117 -0.42 19.28 3.45
N SER A 118 -0.67 18.27 2.61
CA SER A 118 -1.79 17.34 2.77
C SER A 118 -1.67 16.40 3.96
N SER A 119 -0.47 16.19 4.49
CA SER A 119 -0.20 15.30 5.61
C SER A 119 1.08 15.74 6.32
N PRO A 120 1.25 15.53 7.63
CA PRO A 120 2.50 15.85 8.33
C PRO A 120 3.64 14.90 7.95
N PHE A 121 4.82 15.13 8.54
CA PHE A 121 5.94 14.20 8.45
C PHE A 121 5.54 12.82 9.01
N PRO A 122 5.92 11.70 8.35
CA PRO A 122 6.85 11.60 7.21
C PRO A 122 6.23 11.73 5.81
N LEU A 123 4.90 11.76 5.68
CA LEU A 123 4.21 11.68 4.38
C LEU A 123 4.41 12.92 3.51
N ASN A 124 4.62 14.11 4.09
CA ASN A 124 5.00 15.29 3.31
C ASN A 124 6.36 15.17 2.60
N ALA A 125 7.37 14.64 3.29
CA ALA A 125 8.70 14.44 2.74
C ALA A 125 8.65 13.32 1.67
N GLY A 126 7.95 12.24 1.97
CA GLY A 126 7.69 11.17 1.01
C GLY A 126 6.94 11.68 -0.22
N TYR A 127 5.97 12.59 -0.07
CA TYR A 127 5.28 13.22 -1.19
C TYR A 127 6.24 13.94 -2.15
N LEU A 128 7.15 14.76 -1.61
CA LEU A 128 8.12 15.49 -2.44
C LEU A 128 9.03 14.52 -3.21
N LEU A 129 9.52 13.48 -2.54
CA LEU A 129 10.36 12.47 -3.18
C LEU A 129 9.59 11.70 -4.24
N ALA A 130 8.45 11.12 -3.90
CA ALA A 130 7.60 10.38 -4.84
C ALA A 130 7.13 11.28 -5.99
N LYS A 131 6.92 12.58 -5.78
CA LYS A 131 6.51 13.53 -6.85
C LYS A 131 7.58 13.67 -7.92
N ILE A 132 8.86 13.62 -7.56
CA ILE A 132 9.99 13.70 -8.50
C ILE A 132 10.08 12.46 -9.38
N PHE A 133 9.85 11.27 -8.83
CA PHE A 133 10.08 10.01 -9.52
C PHE A 133 8.83 9.35 -10.12
N ASP A 134 7.69 9.50 -9.46
CA ASP A 134 6.44 8.77 -9.70
C ASP A 134 5.25 9.69 -10.02
N GLY A 135 5.39 11.00 -9.85
CA GLY A 135 4.34 11.98 -10.16
C GLY A 135 3.25 12.05 -9.09
N GLU A 136 1.98 11.90 -9.46
CA GLU A 136 0.87 11.88 -8.49
C GLU A 136 1.04 10.72 -7.51
N ASN A 137 0.90 11.00 -6.21
CA ASN A 137 1.16 10.04 -5.14
C ASN A 137 0.41 10.38 -3.86
N ASP A 138 0.32 9.42 -2.95
CA ASP A 138 -0.35 9.54 -1.64
C ASP A 138 0.60 9.91 -0.48
N GLY A 139 1.84 10.29 -0.78
CA GLY A 139 2.90 10.54 0.19
C GLY A 139 3.90 9.39 0.32
N LEU A 140 3.60 8.19 -0.17
CA LEU A 140 4.55 7.07 -0.21
C LEU A 140 4.52 6.26 -1.50
N VAL A 141 3.37 6.18 -2.17
CA VAL A 141 3.15 5.34 -3.35
C VAL A 141 2.59 6.19 -4.48
N GLY A 142 3.22 6.07 -5.65
CA GLY A 142 2.74 6.71 -6.87
C GLY A 142 1.48 6.04 -7.43
N VAL A 143 0.57 6.83 -8.01
CA VAL A 143 -0.71 6.36 -8.56
C VAL A 143 -0.50 5.22 -9.58
N GLU A 144 0.46 5.35 -10.50
CA GLU A 144 0.74 4.30 -11.49
C GLU A 144 1.32 3.02 -10.88
N SER A 145 2.03 3.13 -9.76
CA SER A 145 2.50 1.95 -9.02
C SER A 145 1.35 1.21 -8.34
N ALA A 146 0.31 1.95 -7.91
CA ALA A 146 -0.84 1.40 -7.21
C ALA A 146 -1.89 0.71 -8.09
N LYS A 147 -1.91 0.97 -9.39
CA LYS A 147 -2.86 0.34 -10.32
C LYS A 147 -2.55 -1.15 -10.53
N TRP A 148 -3.51 -2.02 -10.23
CA TRP A 148 -3.40 -3.47 -10.44
C TRP A 148 -4.77 -4.13 -10.63
N GLY A 149 -4.82 -5.19 -11.44
CA GLY A 149 -6.07 -5.85 -11.83
C GLY A 149 -7.09 -4.83 -12.37
N ASP A 150 -8.34 -4.96 -11.95
CA ASP A 150 -9.37 -3.97 -12.23
C ASP A 150 -9.14 -2.70 -11.40
N PHE A 151 -8.71 -1.61 -12.04
CA PHE A 151 -8.53 -0.33 -11.37
C PHE A 151 -9.86 0.38 -11.21
N LEU A 152 -10.32 0.52 -9.96
CA LEU A 152 -11.63 1.09 -9.61
C LEU A 152 -11.64 2.62 -9.54
N GLY A 153 -10.47 3.25 -9.62
CA GLY A 153 -10.31 4.70 -9.65
C GLY A 153 -9.52 5.29 -8.48
N LEU A 154 -9.64 6.60 -8.35
CA LEU A 154 -8.94 7.39 -7.33
C LEU A 154 -9.89 7.78 -6.19
N ILE A 155 -9.40 7.68 -4.95
CA ILE A 155 -10.00 8.31 -3.77
C ILE A 155 -9.48 9.75 -3.72
N GLU A 156 -10.35 10.70 -4.06
CA GLU A 156 -10.04 12.12 -4.12
C GLU A 156 -11.04 12.95 -3.30
N THR A 157 -10.59 14.12 -2.89
CA THR A 157 -11.41 15.17 -2.26
C THR A 157 -10.94 16.52 -2.78
N ASP A 158 -11.86 17.47 -2.91
CA ASP A 158 -11.56 18.85 -3.28
C ASP A 158 -10.67 19.58 -2.24
N SER A 159 -10.54 19.00 -1.03
CA SER A 159 -9.75 19.51 0.09
C SER A 159 -8.25 19.23 -0.06
N LYS A 160 -7.61 18.61 0.94
CA LYS A 160 -6.18 18.32 0.99
C LYS A 160 -5.79 17.10 0.14
N GLY A 161 -6.70 16.43 -0.53
CA GLY A 161 -6.46 15.07 -1.02
C GLY A 161 -6.35 14.06 0.13
N ILE A 162 -6.10 12.80 -0.20
CA ILE A 162 -6.09 11.67 0.74
C ILE A 162 -4.71 11.02 0.70
N SER A 163 -4.01 11.08 1.84
CA SER A 163 -2.68 10.52 2.02
C SER A 163 -2.71 9.02 2.34
N HIS A 164 -1.54 8.39 2.28
CA HIS A 164 -1.34 6.97 2.58
C HIS A 164 -1.84 6.58 3.97
N GLY A 165 -1.80 7.51 4.95
CA GLY A 165 -2.32 7.29 6.29
C GLY A 165 -3.81 7.58 6.44
N ASP A 166 -4.37 8.45 5.60
CA ASP A 166 -5.78 8.87 5.71
C ASP A 166 -6.73 7.71 5.32
N VAL A 167 -6.31 6.83 4.39
CA VAL A 167 -7.10 5.66 3.97
C VAL A 167 -7.28 4.60 5.06
N ILE A 168 -6.53 4.67 6.16
CA ILE A 168 -6.65 3.77 7.32
C ILE A 168 -6.96 4.52 8.62
N ASP A 169 -7.41 5.77 8.51
CA ASP A 169 -7.71 6.65 9.65
C ASP A 169 -6.53 6.83 10.64
N LEU A 170 -5.29 6.83 10.13
CA LEU A 170 -4.09 6.73 10.97
C LEU A 170 -4.00 7.85 12.02
N LEU A 171 -4.35 9.08 11.63
CA LEU A 171 -4.29 10.25 12.49
C LEU A 171 -5.64 10.63 13.12
N ARG A 172 -6.74 9.93 12.76
CA ARG A 172 -8.10 10.23 13.25
C ARG A 172 -8.49 11.69 13.10
N ILE A 173 -8.17 12.26 11.94
CA ILE A 173 -8.46 13.67 11.62
C ILE A 173 -9.66 13.76 10.70
N TYR A 174 -10.48 14.79 10.91
CA TYR A 174 -11.57 15.09 10.01
C TYR A 174 -11.04 15.60 8.66
N ILE A 175 -11.55 15.03 7.57
CA ILE A 175 -11.23 15.46 6.19
C ILE A 175 -12.54 15.85 5.51
N LYS A 176 -12.64 17.11 5.09
CA LYS A 176 -13.85 17.61 4.43
C LYS A 176 -14.15 16.79 3.17
N GLY A 177 -15.37 16.23 3.09
CA GLY A 177 -15.83 15.45 1.95
C GLY A 177 -15.25 14.04 1.86
N TYR A 178 -14.60 13.55 2.92
CA TYR A 178 -14.08 12.19 2.96
C TYR A 178 -14.32 11.58 4.34
N ASP A 179 -15.03 10.45 4.36
CA ASP A 179 -15.18 9.59 5.53
C ASP A 179 -14.59 8.21 5.17
N VAL A 180 -13.64 7.76 5.99
CA VAL A 180 -12.92 6.50 5.78
C VAL A 180 -13.84 5.29 5.94
N CYS A 181 -14.78 5.31 6.88
CA CYS A 181 -15.72 4.23 7.08
C CYS A 181 -16.66 4.11 5.88
N GLU A 182 -17.22 5.23 5.41
CA GLU A 182 -18.06 5.25 4.21
C GLU A 182 -17.30 4.80 2.96
N CYS A 183 -16.01 5.17 2.84
CA CYS A 183 -15.16 4.68 1.76
C CYS A 183 -15.06 3.14 1.75
N TYR A 184 -14.87 2.51 2.92
CA TYR A 184 -14.86 1.04 3.02
C TYR A 184 -16.25 0.42 2.79
N VAL A 185 -17.32 1.06 3.26
CA VAL A 185 -18.70 0.63 2.96
C VAL A 185 -18.95 0.62 1.46
N ASP A 186 -18.50 1.64 0.73
CA ASP A 186 -18.61 1.71 -0.73
C ASP A 186 -17.80 0.62 -1.44
N ILE A 187 -16.59 0.33 -0.97
CA ILE A 187 -15.77 -0.79 -1.50
C ILE A 187 -16.52 -2.12 -1.32
N LEU A 188 -17.08 -2.36 -0.13
CA LEU A 188 -17.83 -3.58 0.17
C LEU A 188 -19.13 -3.66 -0.64
N LYS A 189 -19.82 -2.53 -0.84
CA LYS A 189 -21.02 -2.46 -1.67
C LYS A 189 -20.71 -2.83 -3.13
N LYS A 190 -19.63 -2.28 -3.71
CA LYS A 190 -19.19 -2.62 -5.07
C LYS A 190 -18.79 -4.09 -5.21
N LEU A 191 -18.15 -4.67 -4.19
CA LEU A 191 -17.86 -6.11 -4.14
C LEU A 191 -19.16 -6.94 -4.18
N LYS A 192 -20.13 -6.58 -3.33
CA LYS A 192 -21.43 -7.24 -3.28
C LYS A 192 -22.18 -7.16 -4.61
N GLU A 193 -22.17 -6.00 -5.27
CA GLU A 193 -22.78 -5.80 -6.59
C GLU A 193 -22.15 -6.69 -7.68
N ARG A 194 -20.88 -7.07 -7.49
CA ARG A 194 -20.16 -8.02 -8.36
C ARG A 194 -20.34 -9.49 -7.96
N GLY A 195 -21.08 -9.78 -6.90
CA GLY A 195 -21.36 -11.15 -6.43
C GLY A 195 -20.33 -11.70 -5.44
N PHE A 196 -19.56 -10.85 -4.77
CA PHE A 196 -18.55 -11.23 -3.77
C PHE A 196 -18.97 -10.90 -2.34
#